data_AF-A0A816AK74-F1
#
_entry.id   AF-A0A816AK74-F1
#
_cell.length_a   1.000
_cell.length_b   1.000
_cell.length_c   1.000
_cell.angle_alpha   90.00
_cell.angle_beta   90.00
_cell.angle_gamma   90.00
#
_symmetry.space_group_name_H-M   'P 1'
#
loop_
_entity.id
_entity.type
_entity.pdbx_description
1 polymer ?
#
loop_
_entity_poly.entity_id
_entity_poly.type
_entity_poly.pdbx_seq_one_letter_code
_entity_poly.pdbx_strand_id
1 'polypeptide(L)'
;MQIKVLFTYLFLPAINTVLVTKVYRSSTYNPNSPCAILDNISLPLLDASLNSCIWQCMHNIKCQTAVYLHDQKICSTFGEHCQSGHIQPSGSTRASVICCRKNEESNMYCQSTATSTQAGIQTTQAVHTWTSATSMSTRRYDHTASILSDTTVLVAGGECAGYYLKSAEIYNLSTNTWTTTGDMHVQRSDHTASVLSNGKVLVAGGWHGSSFLDSAELYDPSTGTWTMTGSLNVGRSDHTANVLSDGRVLVTGGRFGDSVELYDPSTGTWTQVDEMNDKRSYHTASILSSGTVLVTGGEDLYVTHNTAELY
;
A
#
# COMPACT_ATOMS: atom_id res chain seq x y z
N MET A 1 -8.90 3.28 -42.30
CA MET A 1 -8.51 3.37 -40.87
C MET A 1 -9.76 3.09 -40.06
N GLN A 2 -9.87 1.93 -39.40
CA GLN A 2 -11.06 1.60 -38.58
C GLN A 2 -10.71 1.75 -37.11
N ILE A 3 -11.54 2.51 -36.38
CA ILE A 3 -11.49 2.61 -34.91
C ILE A 3 -12.49 1.57 -34.39
N LYS A 4 -12.05 0.66 -33.52
CA LYS A 4 -12.94 -0.26 -32.80
C LYS A 4 -12.95 0.13 -31.32
N VAL A 5 -14.14 0.43 -30.81
CA VAL A 5 -14.40 0.71 -29.40
C VAL A 5 -14.99 -0.55 -28.78
N LEU A 6 -14.38 -1.08 -27.73
CA LEU A 6 -14.91 -2.22 -26.99
C LEU A 6 -15.60 -1.71 -25.73
N PHE A 7 -16.92 -1.80 -25.69
CA PHE A 7 -17.69 -1.51 -24.48
C PHE A 7 -17.60 -2.73 -23.55
N THR A 8 -17.00 -2.58 -22.37
CA THR A 8 -17.01 -3.64 -21.35
C THR A 8 -17.96 -3.21 -20.26
N TYR A 9 -19.07 -3.95 -20.10
CA TYR A 9 -20.11 -3.62 -19.13
C TYR A 9 -19.83 -4.37 -17.82
N LEU A 10 -19.58 -3.63 -16.74
CA LEU A 10 -19.56 -4.20 -15.39
C LEU A 10 -20.82 -3.71 -14.66
N PHE A 11 -21.77 -4.62 -14.42
CA PHE A 11 -22.99 -4.29 -13.70
C PHE A 11 -22.72 -4.41 -12.19
N LEU A 12 -22.60 -3.29 -11.49
CA LEU A 12 -22.48 -3.26 -10.03
C LEU A 12 -23.85 -2.91 -9.44
N PRO A 13 -24.56 -3.84 -8.78
CA PRO A 13 -25.96 -3.67 -8.40
C PRO A 13 -26.22 -2.60 -7.34
N ALA A 14 -25.18 -2.07 -6.68
CA ALA A 14 -25.30 -1.01 -5.68
C ALA A 14 -25.31 0.41 -6.28
N ILE A 15 -24.91 0.59 -7.54
CA ILE A 15 -24.74 1.90 -8.17
C ILE A 15 -25.03 1.72 -9.65
N ASN A 16 -26.23 2.10 -10.10
CA ASN A 16 -26.68 2.03 -11.50
C ASN A 16 -25.78 2.86 -12.44
N THR A 17 -24.57 2.38 -12.74
CA THR A 17 -23.52 3.13 -13.42
C THR A 17 -22.90 2.27 -14.52
N VAL A 18 -22.72 2.84 -15.71
CA VAL A 18 -22.00 2.21 -16.82
C VAL A 18 -20.60 2.82 -16.88
N LEU A 19 -19.57 1.97 -16.72
CA LEU A 19 -18.17 2.37 -16.82
C LEU A 19 -17.65 2.02 -18.21
N VAL A 20 -17.27 3.02 -19.02
CA VAL A 20 -16.58 2.79 -20.30
C VAL A 20 -15.08 2.83 -20.03
N THR A 21 -14.42 1.68 -20.09
CA THR A 21 -13.06 1.56 -19.55
C THR A 21 -11.93 1.62 -20.58
N LYS A 22 -12.16 1.35 -21.89
CA LYS A 22 -11.07 1.39 -22.90
C LYS A 22 -11.51 1.78 -24.32
N VAL A 23 -10.65 2.54 -25.01
CA VAL A 23 -10.74 2.83 -26.45
C VAL A 23 -9.39 2.51 -27.09
N TYR A 24 -9.38 1.76 -28.20
CA TYR A 24 -8.13 1.38 -28.88
C TYR A 24 -7.97 2.07 -30.24
N ARG A 25 -6.72 2.38 -30.60
CA ARG A 25 -6.29 2.80 -31.95
C ARG A 25 -5.34 1.73 -32.48
N SER A 26 -5.65 1.06 -33.59
CA SER A 26 -4.73 0.09 -34.21
C SER A 26 -4.43 0.51 -35.64
N SER A 27 -3.15 0.77 -35.92
CA SER A 27 -2.59 0.66 -37.26
C SER A 27 -2.11 -0.79 -37.41
N THR A 28 -2.81 -1.57 -38.24
CA THR A 28 -2.54 -2.96 -38.63
C THR A 28 -2.68 -4.02 -37.52
N TYR A 29 -3.69 -4.88 -37.67
CA TYR A 29 -3.97 -6.02 -36.80
C TYR A 29 -3.02 -7.18 -37.13
N ASN A 30 -2.14 -7.55 -36.20
CA ASN A 30 -1.43 -8.83 -36.19
C ASN A 30 -1.94 -9.66 -35.00
N PRO A 31 -2.61 -10.80 -35.21
CA PRO A 31 -3.20 -11.59 -34.13
C PRO A 31 -2.19 -12.28 -33.20
N ASN A 32 -0.88 -12.25 -33.49
CA ASN A 32 0.13 -13.01 -32.73
C ASN A 32 1.17 -12.15 -31.98
N SER A 33 0.93 -10.86 -31.73
CA SER A 33 1.86 -10.01 -30.96
C SER A 33 1.32 -9.65 -29.56
N PRO A 34 2.06 -9.92 -28.48
CA PRO A 34 1.67 -9.52 -27.13
C PRO A 34 2.09 -8.07 -26.85
N CYS A 35 1.11 -7.23 -26.52
CA CYS A 35 1.21 -5.89 -25.93
C CYS A 35 1.79 -4.74 -26.78
N ALA A 36 0.91 -3.82 -27.16
CA ALA A 36 1.20 -2.38 -27.13
C ALA A 36 0.03 -1.69 -26.42
N ILE A 37 0.20 -1.41 -25.12
CA ILE A 37 -0.76 -0.65 -24.31
C ILE A 37 -0.39 0.82 -24.50
N LEU A 38 -1.25 1.58 -25.17
CA LEU A 38 -1.21 3.04 -25.14
C LEU A 38 -2.23 3.51 -24.09
N ASP A 39 -1.71 4.24 -23.11
CA ASP A 39 -2.34 5.03 -22.05
C ASP A 39 -3.83 4.78 -21.74
N ASN A 40 -4.08 4.24 -20.53
CA ASN A 40 -5.41 4.16 -19.94
C ASN A 40 -5.98 5.57 -19.73
N ILE A 41 -6.97 5.98 -20.53
CA ILE A 41 -7.79 7.15 -20.20
C ILE A 41 -8.88 6.67 -19.23
N SER A 42 -8.63 6.84 -17.94
CA SER A 42 -9.66 6.70 -16.91
C SER A 42 -10.53 7.96 -16.89
N LEU A 43 -11.79 7.85 -17.30
CA LEU A 43 -12.76 8.93 -17.11
C LEU A 43 -13.27 8.90 -15.65
N PRO A 44 -13.23 10.01 -14.90
CA PRO A 44 -13.74 10.03 -13.53
C PRO A 44 -15.28 9.94 -13.50
N LEU A 45 -15.78 9.56 -12.31
CA LEU A 45 -17.18 9.31 -11.97
C LEU A 45 -18.15 10.30 -12.62
N LEU A 46 -19.07 9.78 -13.43
CA LEU A 46 -20.11 10.54 -14.12
C LEU A 46 -21.19 10.99 -13.11
N ASP A 47 -21.60 12.26 -13.20
CA ASP A 47 -22.67 12.86 -12.38
C ASP A 47 -24.03 12.13 -12.55
N ALA A 48 -24.87 12.16 -11.52
CA ALA A 48 -26.20 11.52 -11.47
C ALA A 48 -27.15 12.00 -12.59
N SER A 49 -26.94 13.20 -13.13
CA SER A 49 -27.69 13.72 -14.28
C SER A 49 -27.42 12.93 -15.58
N LEU A 50 -26.17 12.47 -15.79
CA LEU A 50 -25.74 11.64 -16.93
C LEU A 50 -26.26 10.20 -16.85
N ASN A 51 -26.41 9.65 -15.64
CA ASN A 51 -26.98 8.31 -15.44
C ASN A 51 -28.43 8.23 -15.95
N SER A 52 -29.23 9.29 -15.82
CA SER A 52 -30.60 9.32 -16.37
C SER A 52 -30.63 9.30 -17.91
N CYS A 53 -29.63 9.91 -18.56
CA CYS A 53 -29.56 10.05 -20.01
C CYS A 53 -29.09 8.73 -20.66
N ILE A 54 -28.09 8.07 -20.08
CA ILE A 54 -27.65 6.74 -20.50
C ILE A 54 -28.78 5.72 -20.30
N TRP A 55 -29.50 5.78 -19.19
CA TRP A 55 -30.62 4.88 -18.90
C TRP A 55 -31.80 5.08 -19.87
N GLN A 56 -32.13 6.33 -20.24
CA GLN A 56 -33.15 6.63 -21.26
C GLN A 56 -32.72 6.25 -22.68
N CYS A 57 -31.43 6.32 -23.02
CA CYS A 57 -30.90 5.82 -24.30
C CYS A 57 -31.03 4.30 -24.43
N MET A 58 -30.78 3.54 -23.35
CA MET A 58 -30.82 2.07 -23.40
C MET A 58 -32.25 1.51 -23.56
N HIS A 59 -33.28 2.25 -23.16
CA HIS A 59 -34.67 1.79 -23.22
C HIS A 59 -35.49 2.39 -24.37
N ASN A 60 -34.90 3.27 -25.20
CA ASN A 60 -35.60 3.94 -26.28
C ASN A 60 -34.78 3.92 -27.58
N ILE A 61 -35.28 3.23 -28.62
CA ILE A 61 -34.56 2.86 -29.87
C ILE A 61 -34.14 4.07 -30.73
N LYS A 62 -34.37 5.32 -30.28
CA LYS A 62 -34.17 6.55 -31.08
C LYS A 62 -33.24 7.60 -30.44
N CYS A 63 -32.27 7.20 -29.62
CA CYS A 63 -31.27 8.14 -29.08
C CYS A 63 -29.88 7.93 -29.71
N GLN A 64 -29.22 9.02 -30.10
CA GLN A 64 -27.84 9.01 -30.60
C GLN A 64 -26.89 9.57 -29.54
N THR A 65 -25.81 8.85 -29.27
CA THR A 65 -24.74 9.31 -28.37
C THR A 65 -23.51 9.61 -29.21
N ALA A 66 -22.92 10.79 -29.04
CA ALA A 66 -21.68 11.18 -29.68
C ALA A 66 -20.68 11.69 -28.64
N VAL A 67 -19.42 11.25 -28.78
CA VAL A 67 -18.32 11.64 -27.89
C VAL A 67 -17.43 12.62 -28.63
N TYR A 68 -17.12 13.75 -27.97
CA TYR A 68 -16.25 14.79 -28.52
C TYR A 68 -14.99 14.95 -27.63
N LEU A 69 -13.82 15.08 -28.27
CA LEU A 69 -12.57 15.54 -27.62
C LEU A 69 -12.18 16.86 -28.29
N HIS A 70 -11.82 17.88 -27.52
CA HIS A 70 -11.33 19.15 -28.08
C HIS A 70 -12.32 19.77 -29.10
N ASP A 71 -13.62 19.63 -28.83
CA ASP A 71 -14.73 20.01 -29.71
C ASP A 71 -14.77 19.27 -31.07
N GLN A 72 -14.02 18.17 -31.21
CA GLN A 72 -14.02 17.29 -32.39
C GLN A 72 -14.84 16.02 -32.16
N LYS A 73 -15.75 15.70 -33.09
CA LYS A 73 -16.59 14.49 -33.03
C LYS A 73 -15.74 13.24 -33.25
N ILE A 74 -15.65 12.37 -32.25
CA ILE A 74 -14.83 11.15 -32.33
C ILE A 74 -15.62 9.97 -32.89
N CYS A 75 -16.84 9.75 -32.40
CA CYS A 75 -17.70 8.63 -32.81
C CYS A 75 -19.19 8.95 -32.55
N SER A 76 -20.11 8.34 -33.32
CA SER A 76 -21.55 8.27 -33.02
C SER A 76 -22.12 6.89 -33.30
N THR A 77 -23.12 6.46 -32.54
CA THR A 77 -23.56 5.05 -32.48
C THR A 77 -24.49 4.55 -33.58
N PHE A 78 -24.65 5.22 -34.73
CA PHE A 78 -25.31 4.58 -35.89
C PHE A 78 -24.81 5.12 -37.23
N GLY A 79 -24.52 4.20 -38.16
CA GLY A 79 -24.34 4.45 -39.59
C GLY A 79 -22.89 4.71 -40.01
N GLU A 80 -22.46 3.99 -41.03
CA GLU A 80 -21.10 3.91 -41.54
C GLU A 80 -20.51 5.26 -42.02
N HIS A 81 -19.18 5.37 -41.91
CA HIS A 81 -18.30 6.44 -42.41
C HIS A 81 -18.11 7.70 -41.54
N CYS A 82 -17.04 7.67 -40.72
CA CYS A 82 -16.32 8.89 -40.35
C CYS A 82 -15.43 9.31 -41.53
N GLN A 83 -15.86 10.26 -42.36
CA GLN A 83 -14.98 10.87 -43.37
C GLN A 83 -14.06 11.90 -42.69
N SER A 84 -12.77 11.79 -42.99
CA SER A 84 -11.73 12.72 -42.55
C SER A 84 -11.81 14.02 -43.35
N GLY A 85 -12.00 15.15 -42.69
CA GLY A 85 -11.94 16.46 -43.34
C GLY A 85 -11.61 17.58 -42.37
N HIS A 86 -10.40 18.13 -42.52
CA HIS A 86 -9.87 19.36 -41.92
C HIS A 86 -9.61 19.39 -40.41
N ILE A 87 -8.34 19.19 -40.06
CA ILE A 87 -7.77 19.28 -38.71
C ILE A 87 -6.84 20.49 -38.65
N GLN A 88 -7.03 21.37 -37.67
CA GLN A 88 -6.02 22.28 -37.13
C GLN A 88 -6.05 22.15 -35.60
N PRO A 89 -4.89 22.09 -34.91
CA PRO A 89 -4.86 21.84 -33.47
C PRO A 89 -5.09 23.13 -32.67
N SER A 90 -6.00 23.09 -31.68
CA SER A 90 -6.06 24.10 -30.61
C SER A 90 -5.96 23.39 -29.25
N GLY A 91 -5.05 23.86 -28.40
CA GLY A 91 -4.59 23.16 -27.19
C GLY A 91 -5.49 23.33 -25.97
N SER A 92 -6.63 22.63 -25.91
CA SER A 92 -7.52 22.64 -24.73
C SER A 92 -7.99 21.23 -24.36
N THR A 93 -7.77 20.73 -23.14
CA THR A 93 -7.98 19.33 -22.70
C THR A 93 -9.44 18.87 -22.43
N ARG A 94 -10.46 19.54 -22.96
CA ARG A 94 -11.87 19.25 -22.60
C ARG A 94 -12.49 18.11 -23.42
N ALA A 95 -13.24 17.24 -22.76
CA ALA A 95 -14.10 16.23 -23.39
C ALA A 95 -15.56 16.46 -22.96
N SER A 96 -16.51 16.30 -23.89
CA SER A 96 -17.94 16.53 -23.68
C SER A 96 -18.77 15.42 -24.30
N VAL A 97 -19.83 15.01 -23.59
CA VAL A 97 -20.82 14.04 -24.08
C VAL A 97 -22.10 14.80 -24.41
N ILE A 98 -22.54 14.74 -25.67
CA ILE A 98 -23.76 15.41 -26.12
C ILE A 98 -24.80 14.34 -26.42
N CYS A 99 -25.94 14.44 -25.74
CA CYS A 99 -27.09 13.59 -26.00
C CYS A 99 -28.04 14.29 -26.97
N CYS A 100 -28.37 13.62 -28.07
CA CYS A 100 -29.31 14.11 -29.08
C CYS A 100 -30.52 13.18 -29.17
N ARG A 101 -31.71 13.79 -29.22
CA ARG A 101 -32.98 13.10 -29.43
C ARG A 101 -33.55 13.46 -30.79
N LYS A 102 -34.19 12.48 -31.45
CA LYS A 102 -34.93 12.70 -32.68
C LYS A 102 -36.42 12.82 -32.33
N ASN A 103 -37.09 13.88 -32.79
CA ASN A 103 -38.54 13.97 -32.65
C ASN A 103 -39.26 13.11 -33.71
N GLU A 104 -40.58 12.98 -33.61
CA GLU A 104 -41.38 12.13 -34.50
C GLU A 104 -41.33 12.58 -35.98
N GLU A 105 -41.03 13.85 -36.22
CA GLU A 105 -40.85 14.45 -37.55
C GLU A 105 -39.42 14.30 -38.11
N SER A 106 -38.57 13.51 -37.45
CA SER A 106 -37.17 13.28 -37.84
C SER A 106 -36.20 14.46 -37.66
N ASN A 107 -36.59 15.52 -36.96
CA ASN A 107 -35.69 16.61 -36.60
C ASN A 107 -34.84 16.23 -35.37
N MET A 108 -33.56 16.57 -35.40
CA MET A 108 -32.58 16.21 -34.35
C MET A 108 -32.39 17.38 -33.39
N TYR A 109 -32.65 17.15 -32.11
CA TYR A 109 -32.51 18.13 -31.03
C TYR A 109 -31.41 17.67 -30.06
N CYS A 110 -30.38 18.49 -29.87
CA CYS A 110 -29.25 18.18 -28.99
C CYS A 110 -29.24 19.16 -27.82
N GLN A 111 -29.18 18.64 -26.59
CA GLN A 111 -28.99 19.47 -25.39
C GLN A 111 -27.59 19.20 -24.83
N SER A 112 -26.82 20.26 -24.59
CA SER A 112 -25.50 20.16 -23.97
C SER A 112 -25.67 19.87 -22.48
N THR A 113 -25.67 18.59 -22.10
CA THR A 113 -25.67 18.20 -20.69
C THR A 113 -24.23 18.16 -20.19
N ALA A 114 -23.88 19.16 -19.36
CA ALA A 114 -22.68 19.27 -18.54
C ALA A 114 -21.32 19.29 -19.29
N THR A 115 -20.67 20.45 -19.27
CA THR A 115 -19.22 20.52 -19.44
C THR A 115 -18.59 20.11 -18.12
N SER A 116 -17.79 19.04 -18.09
CA SER A 116 -16.86 18.89 -16.97
C SER A 116 -15.79 19.98 -17.14
N THR A 117 -15.84 20.99 -16.27
CA THR A 117 -14.63 21.75 -15.97
C THR A 117 -13.77 20.82 -15.15
N GLN A 118 -12.58 20.51 -15.67
CA GLN A 118 -11.51 19.95 -14.86
C GLN A 118 -11.14 21.02 -13.82
N ALA A 119 -11.89 21.13 -12.72
CA ALA A 119 -11.31 21.63 -11.49
C ALA A 119 -10.16 20.68 -11.23
N GLY A 120 -8.94 21.19 -11.32
CA GLY A 120 -7.71 20.40 -11.38
C GLY A 120 -7.65 19.38 -10.25
N ILE A 121 -8.12 18.16 -10.52
CA ILE A 121 -7.71 16.99 -9.76
C ILE A 121 -6.26 16.84 -10.19
N GLN A 122 -5.35 17.37 -9.38
CA GLN A 122 -3.97 16.91 -9.42
C GLN A 122 -4.02 15.44 -9.03
N THR A 123 -4.16 14.58 -10.02
CA THR A 123 -3.66 13.22 -9.92
C THR A 123 -2.16 13.36 -9.80
N THR A 124 -1.67 13.53 -8.57
CA THR A 124 -0.27 13.35 -8.25
C THR A 124 0.02 11.90 -8.57
N GLN A 125 0.50 11.64 -9.78
CA GLN A 125 1.08 10.37 -10.14
C GLN A 125 2.15 10.11 -9.08
N ALA A 126 2.05 8.98 -8.36
CA ALA A 126 3.05 8.65 -7.35
C ALA A 126 4.39 8.58 -8.07
N VAL A 127 5.24 9.57 -7.83
CA VAL A 127 6.56 9.62 -8.43
C VAL A 127 7.37 8.59 -7.65
N HIS A 128 7.71 7.47 -8.30
CA HIS A 128 8.55 6.41 -7.73
C HIS A 128 10.02 6.84 -7.67
N THR A 129 10.29 7.95 -6.99
CA THR A 129 11.62 8.54 -6.84
C THR A 129 12.00 8.67 -5.39
N TRP A 130 13.24 8.33 -5.08
CA TRP A 130 13.84 8.58 -3.78
C TRP A 130 14.06 10.08 -3.57
N THR A 131 13.66 10.58 -2.40
CA THR A 131 13.96 11.93 -1.94
C THR A 131 14.65 11.85 -0.58
N SER A 132 15.63 12.72 -0.35
CA SER A 132 16.38 12.72 0.90
C SER A 132 15.54 13.32 2.03
N ALA A 133 15.33 12.55 3.10
CA ALA A 133 14.89 13.07 4.38
C ALA A 133 16.07 13.72 5.15
N THR A 134 15.77 14.46 6.21
CA THR A 134 16.82 14.93 7.14
C THR A 134 17.47 13.76 7.86
N SER A 135 18.70 13.96 8.34
CA SER A 135 19.49 12.92 9.01
C SER A 135 19.14 12.80 10.50
N MET A 136 19.14 11.55 11.01
CA MET A 136 19.15 11.28 12.45
C MET A 136 20.35 11.94 13.13
N SER A 137 20.19 12.24 14.42
CA SER A 137 21.28 12.78 15.24
C SER A 137 22.35 11.73 15.54
N THR A 138 21.94 10.47 15.73
CA THR A 138 22.85 9.35 15.97
C THR A 138 22.87 8.39 14.78
N ARG A 139 24.07 8.10 14.27
CA ARG A 139 24.27 7.05 13.24
C ARG A 139 23.99 5.69 13.87
N ARG A 140 23.35 4.78 13.13
CA ARG A 140 23.00 3.44 13.62
C ARG A 140 22.76 2.45 12.48
N TYR A 141 23.02 1.18 12.72
CA TYR A 141 22.55 0.02 11.95
C TYR A 141 21.99 -1.04 12.92
N ASP A 142 21.30 -2.08 12.42
CA ASP A 142 20.64 -3.11 13.24
C ASP A 142 19.68 -2.57 14.32
N HIS A 143 19.08 -1.42 14.01
CA HIS A 143 18.04 -0.76 14.79
C HIS A 143 16.66 -1.15 14.27
N THR A 144 15.64 -0.84 15.05
CA THR A 144 14.24 -1.02 14.62
C THR A 144 13.60 0.33 14.30
N ALA A 145 12.63 0.32 13.38
CA ALA A 145 11.80 1.48 13.04
C ALA A 145 10.31 1.09 13.14
N SER A 146 9.57 1.74 14.04
CA SER A 146 8.16 1.43 14.34
C SER A 146 7.26 2.63 14.00
N ILE A 147 6.23 2.42 13.18
CA ILE A 147 5.26 3.46 12.85
C ILE A 147 4.33 3.66 14.06
N LEU A 148 4.39 4.84 14.68
CA LEU A 148 3.54 5.20 15.82
C LEU A 148 2.21 5.83 15.37
N SER A 149 2.22 6.52 14.23
CA SER A 149 1.06 7.12 13.57
C SER A 149 1.38 7.42 12.11
N ASP A 150 0.40 7.91 11.34
CA ASP A 150 0.56 8.28 9.92
C ASP A 150 1.74 9.24 9.64
N THR A 151 2.19 9.98 10.64
CA THR A 151 3.25 10.99 10.50
C THR A 151 4.47 10.73 11.38
N THR A 152 4.45 9.71 12.22
CA THR A 152 5.45 9.57 13.29
C THR A 152 6.05 8.17 13.32
N VAL A 153 7.38 8.09 13.34
CA VAL A 153 8.14 6.83 13.40
C VAL A 153 9.10 6.88 14.60
N LEU A 154 9.10 5.84 15.42
CA LEU A 154 10.12 5.59 16.42
C LEU A 154 11.28 4.82 15.80
N VAL A 155 12.50 5.28 16.02
CA VAL A 155 13.73 4.55 15.73
C VAL A 155 14.46 4.28 17.03
N ALA A 156 14.75 3.02 17.34
CA ALA A 156 15.32 2.61 18.62
C ALA A 156 16.52 1.67 18.49
N GLY A 157 17.52 1.88 19.33
CA GLY A 157 18.68 1.01 19.48
C GLY A 157 19.58 0.90 18.24
N GLY A 158 20.14 -0.27 18.02
CA GLY A 158 21.13 -0.54 17.00
C GLY A 158 22.56 -0.34 17.47
N GLU A 159 23.48 -0.33 16.52
CA GLU A 159 24.91 -0.22 16.75
C GLU A 159 25.52 0.95 15.95
N CYS A 160 26.53 1.59 16.51
CA CYS A 160 27.37 2.55 15.82
C CYS A 160 28.84 2.29 16.14
N ALA A 161 29.61 1.84 15.14
CA ALA A 161 31.07 1.70 15.23
C ALA A 161 31.53 0.87 16.45
N GLY A 162 30.92 -0.28 16.72
CA GLY A 162 31.26 -1.14 17.86
C GLY A 162 30.52 -0.80 19.15
N TYR A 163 29.70 0.26 19.17
CA TYR A 163 28.94 0.68 20.35
C TYR A 163 27.45 0.41 20.18
N TYR A 164 26.88 -0.35 21.11
CA TYR A 164 25.45 -0.63 21.18
C TYR A 164 24.71 0.58 21.76
N LEU A 165 23.60 0.95 21.13
CA LEU A 165 22.85 2.13 21.48
C LEU A 165 21.64 1.77 22.35
N LYS A 166 21.41 2.59 23.37
CA LYS A 166 20.13 2.66 24.07
C LYS A 166 19.25 3.83 23.60
N SER A 167 19.81 4.71 22.77
CA SER A 167 19.13 5.93 22.35
C SER A 167 18.02 5.63 21.35
N ALA A 168 16.98 6.45 21.42
CA ALA A 168 15.87 6.42 20.48
C ALA A 168 15.56 7.83 19.96
N GLU A 169 15.04 7.89 18.74
CA GLU A 169 14.70 9.12 18.04
C GLU A 169 13.34 8.97 17.37
N ILE A 170 12.59 10.07 17.32
CA ILE A 170 11.31 10.16 16.63
C ILE A 170 11.52 10.92 15.33
N TYR A 171 11.13 10.32 14.22
CA TYR A 171 10.97 11.02 12.95
C TYR A 171 9.53 11.51 12.80
N ASN A 172 9.38 12.80 12.47
CA ASN A 172 8.11 13.39 12.09
C ASN A 172 8.11 13.69 10.59
N LEU A 173 7.26 13.00 9.84
CA LEU A 173 7.11 13.12 8.40
C LEU A 173 6.55 14.49 7.99
N SER A 174 5.64 15.06 8.79
CA SER A 174 4.98 16.35 8.46
C SER A 174 5.94 17.53 8.49
N THR A 175 6.96 17.46 9.33
CA THR A 175 8.00 18.49 9.47
C THR A 175 9.33 18.07 8.85
N ASN A 176 9.49 16.80 8.44
CA ASN A 176 10.75 16.20 8.00
C ASN A 176 11.87 16.45 9.02
N THR A 177 11.61 16.19 10.31
CA THR A 177 12.57 16.42 11.40
C THR A 177 12.73 15.21 12.30
N TRP A 178 13.91 15.08 12.88
CA TRP A 178 14.21 14.14 13.95
C TRP A 178 14.20 14.81 15.32
N THR A 179 13.76 14.11 16.34
CA THR A 179 13.81 14.57 17.74
C THR A 179 14.20 13.40 18.64
N THR A 180 15.18 13.60 19.51
CA THR A 180 15.57 12.61 20.52
C THR A 180 14.42 12.38 21.51
N THR A 181 14.16 11.13 21.88
CA THR A 181 13.22 10.77 22.96
C THR A 181 13.98 10.13 24.12
N GLY A 182 13.28 9.57 25.11
CA GLY A 182 13.92 8.84 26.20
C GLY A 182 14.78 7.67 25.71
N ASP A 183 15.82 7.34 26.50
CA ASP A 183 16.67 6.17 26.26
C ASP A 183 16.04 4.90 26.84
N MET A 184 16.26 3.77 26.17
CA MET A 184 16.05 2.44 26.76
C MET A 184 16.94 2.25 28.00
N HIS A 185 16.55 1.34 28.89
CA HIS A 185 17.35 0.92 30.03
C HIS A 185 18.54 0.06 29.58
N VAL A 186 18.34 -0.77 28.55
CA VAL A 186 19.36 -1.67 28.03
C VAL A 186 19.69 -1.33 26.58
N GLN A 187 20.99 -1.16 26.29
CA GLN A 187 21.49 -1.00 24.93
C GLN A 187 21.34 -2.29 24.13
N ARG A 188 20.92 -2.21 22.88
CA ARG A 188 20.63 -3.40 22.06
C ARG A 188 20.70 -3.15 20.56
N SER A 189 21.35 -4.04 19.82
CA SER A 189 21.19 -4.24 18.36
C SER A 189 20.40 -5.53 18.09
N ASP A 190 19.96 -5.75 16.85
CA ASP A 190 19.38 -7.03 16.40
C ASP A 190 18.16 -7.50 17.22
N HIS A 191 17.47 -6.52 17.81
CA HIS A 191 16.25 -6.69 18.59
C HIS A 191 15.04 -6.51 17.69
N THR A 192 13.87 -6.89 18.19
CA THR A 192 12.61 -6.61 17.50
C THR A 192 11.84 -5.50 18.20
N ALA A 193 11.00 -4.79 17.44
CA ALA A 193 10.08 -3.78 17.95
C ALA A 193 8.68 -4.02 17.39
N SER A 194 7.68 -4.12 18.28
CA SER A 194 6.29 -4.43 17.95
C SER A 194 5.38 -3.34 18.50
N VAL A 195 4.62 -2.67 17.62
CA VAL A 195 3.59 -1.70 18.02
C VAL A 195 2.37 -2.48 18.51
N LEU A 196 2.01 -2.26 19.78
CA LEU A 196 0.93 -2.96 20.45
C LEU A 196 -0.42 -2.25 20.24
N SER A 197 -1.51 -2.97 20.48
CA SER A 197 -2.88 -2.44 20.35
C SER A 197 -3.18 -1.24 21.27
N ASN A 198 -2.43 -1.11 22.37
CA ASN A 198 -2.52 0.04 23.28
C ASN A 198 -1.66 1.24 22.86
N GLY A 199 -1.01 1.18 21.69
CA GLY A 199 -0.14 2.23 21.14
C GLY A 199 1.29 2.25 21.69
N LYS A 200 1.64 1.41 22.67
CA LYS A 200 3.02 1.27 23.14
C LYS A 200 3.85 0.43 22.17
N VAL A 201 5.17 0.53 22.24
CA VAL A 201 6.08 -0.31 21.46
C VAL A 201 6.81 -1.27 22.39
N LEU A 202 6.62 -2.57 22.19
CA LEU A 202 7.43 -3.62 22.82
C LEU A 202 8.74 -3.75 22.07
N VAL A 203 9.85 -3.60 22.78
CA VAL A 203 11.19 -3.89 22.28
C VAL A 203 11.73 -5.11 23.02
N ALA A 204 12.12 -6.15 22.30
CA ALA A 204 12.44 -7.46 22.87
C ALA A 204 13.77 -8.01 22.33
N GLY A 205 14.55 -8.58 23.24
CA GLY A 205 15.82 -9.25 22.93
C GLY A 205 16.88 -8.34 22.31
N GLY A 206 17.72 -8.93 21.47
CA GLY A 206 18.87 -8.29 20.84
C GLY A 206 20.20 -8.69 21.44
N TRP A 207 21.25 -7.98 21.04
CA TRP A 207 22.63 -8.19 21.48
C TRP A 207 23.22 -6.87 22.00
N HIS A 208 24.04 -6.96 23.05
CA HIS A 208 24.66 -5.79 23.68
C HIS A 208 26.20 -5.86 23.78
N GLY A 209 26.82 -6.78 23.04
CA GLY A 209 28.28 -6.96 22.98
C GLY A 209 28.82 -8.17 23.73
N SER A 210 28.13 -8.62 24.78
CA SER A 210 28.57 -9.75 25.61
C SER A 210 27.57 -10.91 25.72
N SER A 211 26.28 -10.66 25.56
CA SER A 211 25.24 -11.68 25.70
C SER A 211 24.00 -11.35 24.87
N PHE A 212 23.25 -12.41 24.50
CA PHE A 212 21.91 -12.28 23.94
C PHE A 212 20.97 -11.85 25.06
N LEU A 213 20.16 -10.83 24.79
CA LEU A 213 19.28 -10.26 25.78
C LEU A 213 17.98 -11.07 25.89
N ASP A 214 17.59 -11.37 27.11
CA ASP A 214 16.25 -11.85 27.50
C ASP A 214 15.34 -10.70 27.95
N SER A 215 15.90 -9.53 28.20
CA SER A 215 15.13 -8.35 28.61
C SER A 215 14.21 -7.82 27.50
N ALA A 216 13.04 -7.33 27.92
CA ALA A 216 12.13 -6.57 27.08
C ALA A 216 11.68 -5.27 27.77
N GLU A 217 11.35 -4.28 26.96
CA GLU A 217 10.98 -2.93 27.39
C GLU A 217 9.79 -2.41 26.61
N LEU A 218 8.98 -1.56 27.24
CA LEU A 218 7.87 -0.86 26.62
C LEU A 218 8.20 0.62 26.49
N TYR A 219 8.14 1.14 25.27
CA TYR A 219 8.12 2.58 25.00
C TYR A 219 6.68 3.10 25.06
N ASP A 220 6.47 4.19 25.79
CA ASP A 220 5.20 4.92 25.81
C ASP A 220 5.32 6.22 25.01
N PRO A 221 4.76 6.29 23.79
CA PRO A 221 4.83 7.49 22.94
C PRO A 221 4.24 8.75 23.57
N SER A 222 3.30 8.62 24.51
CA SER A 222 2.64 9.79 25.13
C SER A 222 3.53 10.54 26.10
N THR A 223 4.54 9.84 26.65
CA THR A 223 5.47 10.39 27.64
C THR A 223 6.92 10.39 27.17
N GLY A 224 7.23 9.63 26.10
CA GLY A 224 8.60 9.41 25.64
C GLY A 224 9.44 8.59 26.62
N THR A 225 8.82 7.77 27.47
CA THR A 225 9.51 7.01 28.51
C THR A 225 9.56 5.51 28.20
N TRP A 226 10.59 4.85 28.75
CA TRP A 226 10.81 3.42 28.65
C TRP A 226 10.61 2.74 30.01
N THR A 227 9.93 1.61 30.02
CA THR A 227 9.69 0.80 31.22
C THR A 227 10.03 -0.66 30.93
N MET A 228 10.80 -1.30 31.82
CA MET A 228 11.03 -2.75 31.76
C MET A 228 9.70 -3.51 31.89
N THR A 229 9.54 -4.59 31.12
CA THR A 229 8.43 -5.55 31.26
C THR A 229 8.97 -6.93 31.62
N GLY A 230 8.16 -7.99 31.57
CA GLY A 230 8.64 -9.35 31.75
C GLY A 230 9.75 -9.71 30.75
N SER A 231 10.62 -10.64 31.15
CA SER A 231 11.72 -11.14 30.32
C SER A 231 11.30 -12.37 29.53
N LEU A 232 11.90 -12.54 28.36
CA LEU A 232 11.88 -13.78 27.61
C LEU A 232 12.50 -14.90 28.46
N ASN A 233 12.10 -16.14 28.21
CA ASN A 233 12.67 -17.33 28.84
C ASN A 233 14.08 -17.62 28.30
N VAL A 234 14.34 -17.25 27.05
CA VAL A 234 15.64 -17.41 26.39
C VAL A 234 16.07 -16.10 25.73
N GLY A 235 17.26 -15.64 26.09
CA GLY A 235 17.88 -14.48 25.45
C GLY A 235 18.21 -14.75 23.98
N ARG A 236 17.86 -13.81 23.10
CA ARG A 236 17.93 -14.00 21.63
C ARG A 236 18.23 -12.71 20.89
N SER A 237 18.96 -12.80 19.78
CA SER A 237 19.09 -11.75 18.74
C SER A 237 18.68 -12.34 17.39
N ASP A 238 18.49 -11.50 16.38
CA ASP A 238 18.25 -11.94 14.99
C ASP A 238 16.97 -12.80 14.82
N HIS A 239 16.01 -12.60 15.73
CA HIS A 239 14.71 -13.27 15.77
C HIS A 239 13.65 -12.41 15.10
N THR A 240 12.46 -12.97 14.87
CA THR A 240 11.30 -12.20 14.39
C THR A 240 10.26 -12.05 15.49
N ALA A 241 9.49 -10.96 15.44
CA ALA A 241 8.35 -10.72 16.31
C ALA A 241 7.12 -10.34 15.48
N ASN A 242 5.99 -11.00 15.73
CA ASN A 242 4.75 -10.83 14.98
C ASN A 242 3.59 -10.54 15.94
N VAL A 243 2.93 -9.40 15.77
CA VAL A 243 1.73 -9.05 16.55
C VAL A 243 0.54 -9.82 16.00
N LEU A 244 0.01 -10.75 16.78
CA LEU A 244 -1.12 -11.60 16.41
C LEU A 244 -2.45 -10.85 16.47
N SER A 245 -3.49 -11.43 15.86
CA SER A 245 -4.83 -10.84 15.80
C SER A 245 -5.51 -10.66 17.17
N ASP A 246 -5.07 -11.43 18.17
CA ASP A 246 -5.52 -11.29 19.57
C ASP A 246 -4.70 -10.26 20.36
N GLY A 247 -3.71 -9.62 19.74
CA GLY A 247 -2.85 -8.60 20.33
C GLY A 247 -1.60 -9.14 21.06
N ARG A 248 -1.42 -10.45 21.18
CA ARG A 248 -0.17 -11.03 21.70
C ARG A 248 0.95 -10.89 20.68
N VAL A 249 2.20 -10.98 21.14
CA VAL A 249 3.38 -10.93 20.25
C VAL A 249 4.05 -12.29 20.23
N LEU A 250 4.08 -12.93 19.06
CA LEU A 250 4.81 -14.18 18.83
C LEU A 250 6.25 -13.86 18.46
N VAL A 251 7.20 -14.35 19.25
CA VAL A 251 8.63 -14.24 18.99
C VAL A 251 9.18 -15.61 18.62
N THR A 252 9.82 -15.71 17.45
CA THR A 252 10.30 -16.99 16.91
C THR A 252 11.80 -16.96 16.62
N GLY A 253 12.49 -18.02 17.02
CA GLY A 253 13.89 -18.27 16.68
C GLY A 253 14.85 -17.22 17.22
N GLY A 254 15.85 -16.88 16.41
CA GLY A 254 17.02 -16.10 16.77
C GLY A 254 18.27 -16.97 16.86
N ARG A 255 19.42 -16.34 17.10
CA ARG A 255 20.71 -17.04 17.15
C ARG A 255 20.64 -18.27 18.08
N PHE A 256 20.80 -19.44 17.44
CA PHE A 256 20.91 -20.77 18.07
C PHE A 256 19.63 -21.32 18.70
N GLY A 257 18.46 -20.75 18.40
CA GLY A 257 17.16 -21.20 18.93
C GLY A 257 16.12 -21.55 17.86
N ASP A 258 15.39 -22.62 18.11
CA ASP A 258 14.08 -22.99 17.55
C ASP A 258 12.93 -22.55 18.47
N SER A 259 13.24 -22.11 19.69
CA SER A 259 12.25 -21.69 20.67
C SER A 259 11.33 -20.58 20.18
N VAL A 260 10.07 -20.72 20.57
CA VAL A 260 9.01 -19.76 20.28
C VAL A 260 8.37 -19.32 21.59
N GLU A 261 8.13 -18.01 21.72
CA GLU A 261 7.54 -17.43 22.92
C GLU A 261 6.42 -16.45 22.56
N LEU A 262 5.39 -16.42 23.39
CA LEU A 262 4.28 -15.47 23.32
C LEU A 262 4.38 -14.46 24.46
N TYR A 263 4.41 -13.18 24.11
CA TYR A 263 4.21 -12.09 25.05
C TYR A 263 2.73 -11.71 25.12
N ASP A 264 2.19 -11.63 26.33
CA ASP A 264 0.87 -11.09 26.62
C ASP A 264 0.98 -9.64 27.14
N PRO A 265 0.61 -8.62 26.34
CA PRO A 265 0.66 -7.22 26.75
C PRO A 265 -0.22 -6.85 27.95
N SER A 266 -1.25 -7.64 28.24
CA SER A 266 -2.18 -7.33 29.35
C SER A 266 -1.57 -7.66 30.71
N THR A 267 -0.67 -8.64 30.75
CA THR A 267 -0.01 -9.12 31.97
C THR A 267 1.48 -8.83 32.00
N GLY A 268 2.09 -8.52 30.85
CA GLY A 268 3.53 -8.35 30.71
C GLY A 268 4.30 -9.66 30.84
N THR A 269 3.65 -10.81 30.61
CA THR A 269 4.25 -12.14 30.81
C THR A 269 4.65 -12.79 29.48
N TRP A 270 5.69 -13.63 29.54
CA TRP A 270 6.15 -14.45 28.41
C TRP A 270 5.85 -15.92 28.68
N THR A 271 5.33 -16.62 27.67
CA THR A 271 5.03 -18.05 27.72
C THR A 271 5.74 -18.75 26.57
N GLN A 272 6.56 -19.76 26.87
CA GLN A 272 7.12 -20.65 25.85
C GLN A 272 6.01 -21.51 25.24
N VAL A 273 6.02 -21.63 23.91
CA VAL A 273 5.09 -22.47 23.15
C VAL A 273 5.87 -23.46 22.29
N ASP A 274 5.16 -24.26 21.48
CA ASP A 274 5.77 -25.24 20.59
C ASP A 274 6.89 -24.63 19.73
N GLU A 275 8.01 -25.34 19.69
CA GLU A 275 9.23 -24.91 19.00
C GLU A 275 9.09 -25.08 17.48
N MET A 276 9.89 -24.32 16.74
CA MET A 276 10.03 -24.51 15.28
C MET A 276 10.68 -25.87 14.98
N ASN A 277 10.39 -26.42 13.81
CA ASN A 277 10.99 -27.68 13.33
C ASN A 277 12.48 -27.52 13.02
N ASP A 278 12.87 -26.33 12.57
CA ASP A 278 14.26 -25.96 12.33
C ASP A 278 14.66 -24.80 13.25
N LYS A 279 15.90 -24.80 13.72
CA LYS A 279 16.50 -23.61 14.36
C LYS A 279 16.72 -22.55 13.29
N ARG A 280 16.35 -21.29 13.56
CA ARG A 280 16.49 -20.23 12.57
C ARG A 280 16.88 -18.91 13.21
N SER A 281 17.89 -18.28 12.63
CA SER A 281 18.22 -16.87 12.80
C SER A 281 18.16 -16.16 11.44
N TYR A 282 17.94 -14.84 11.44
CA TYR A 282 17.80 -14.05 10.21
C TYR A 282 16.66 -14.50 9.27
N HIS A 283 15.73 -15.34 9.75
CA HIS A 283 14.54 -15.72 8.98
C HIS A 283 13.57 -14.55 8.87
N THR A 284 12.61 -14.69 7.97
CA THR A 284 11.48 -13.76 7.88
C THR A 284 10.21 -14.44 8.35
N ALA A 285 9.33 -13.68 8.99
CA ALA A 285 8.04 -14.16 9.45
C ALA A 285 6.94 -13.18 9.02
N SER A 286 5.94 -13.68 8.29
CA SER A 286 4.82 -12.91 7.77
C SER A 286 3.50 -13.47 8.28
N ILE A 287 2.59 -12.59 8.69
CA ILE A 287 1.22 -12.98 9.05
C ILE A 287 0.37 -13.00 7.78
N LEU A 288 -0.26 -14.14 7.50
CA LEU A 288 -1.21 -14.30 6.40
C LEU A 288 -2.57 -13.71 6.77
N SER A 289 -3.44 -13.47 5.79
CA SER A 289 -4.80 -12.97 6.04
C SER A 289 -5.66 -13.90 6.91
N SER A 290 -5.28 -15.18 7.02
CA SER A 290 -5.88 -16.15 7.95
C SER A 290 -5.49 -15.93 9.41
N GLY A 291 -4.45 -15.15 9.69
CA GLY A 291 -3.80 -15.03 11.00
C GLY A 291 -2.66 -16.02 11.23
N THR A 292 -2.44 -16.96 10.31
CA THR A 292 -1.31 -17.93 10.36
C THR A 292 0.02 -17.19 10.15
N VAL A 293 1.04 -17.54 10.93
CA VAL A 293 2.39 -17.01 10.76
C VAL A 293 3.20 -17.95 9.87
N LEU A 294 3.68 -17.44 8.74
CA LEU A 294 4.60 -18.14 7.84
C LEU A 294 6.03 -17.71 8.14
N VAL A 295 6.86 -18.66 8.58
CA VAL A 295 8.30 -18.49 8.77
C VAL A 295 9.04 -19.09 7.59
N THR A 296 9.99 -18.36 7.01
CA THR A 296 10.76 -18.81 5.84
C THR A 296 12.25 -18.52 5.95
N GLY A 297 13.06 -19.46 5.46
CA GLY A 297 14.50 -19.29 5.31
C GLY A 297 15.23 -19.18 6.65
N GLY A 298 16.20 -18.25 6.70
CA GLY A 298 17.12 -18.09 7.82
C GLY A 298 18.31 -19.06 7.76
N GLU A 299 19.11 -19.05 8.81
CA GLU A 299 20.27 -19.93 8.98
C GLU A 299 20.39 -20.43 10.42
N ASP A 300 21.04 -21.58 10.56
CA ASP A 300 21.55 -22.09 11.84
C ASP A 300 23.09 -22.13 11.82
N LEU A 301 23.70 -22.84 12.78
CA LEU A 301 25.16 -22.98 12.87
C LEU A 301 25.81 -23.74 11.69
N TYR A 302 25.02 -24.44 10.89
CA TYR A 302 25.49 -25.44 9.93
C TYR A 302 25.06 -25.12 8.50
N VAL A 303 23.84 -24.61 8.31
CA VAL A 303 23.23 -24.44 6.98
C VAL A 303 22.37 -23.19 6.88
N THR A 304 22.24 -22.69 5.65
CA THR A 304 21.17 -21.77 5.27
C THR A 304 19.94 -22.59 4.86
N HIS A 305 18.77 -22.19 5.35
CA HIS A 305 17.55 -22.93 5.14
C HIS A 305 16.84 -22.47 3.85
N ASN A 306 16.36 -23.46 3.08
CA ASN A 306 15.38 -23.27 2.01
C ASN A 306 13.98 -23.78 2.42
N THR A 307 13.79 -24.06 3.72
CA THR A 307 12.56 -24.57 4.31
C THR A 307 11.65 -23.44 4.79
N ALA A 308 10.38 -23.78 5.00
CA ALA A 308 9.37 -22.90 5.53
C ALA A 308 8.46 -23.69 6.46
N GLU A 309 7.88 -23.00 7.45
CA GLU A 309 6.95 -23.60 8.41
C GLU A 309 5.87 -22.61 8.84
N LEU A 310 4.80 -23.14 9.43
CA LEU A 310 3.59 -22.41 9.78
C LEU A 310 3.31 -22.55 11.28
N TYR A 311 2.90 -21.44 11.89
CA TYR A 311 2.31 -21.37 13.24
C TYR A 311 0.85 -20.90 13.14
#